data_AF-A0A9D0XKF9-F1
#
_entry.id   AF-A0A9D0XKF9-F1
#
_cell.length_a   1.000
_cell.length_b   1.000
_cell.length_c   1.000
_cell.angle_alpha   90.00
_cell.angle_beta   90.00
_cell.angle_gamma   90.00
#
_symmetry.space_group_name_H-M   'P 1'
#
loop_
_entity.id
_entity.type
_entity.pdbx_description
1 polymer ?
#
loop_
_entity_poly.entity_id
_entity_poly.type
_entity_poly.pdbx_seq_one_letter_code
_entity_poly.pdbx_strand_id
1 'polypeptide(L)'
;MTRLKRLNLLLLFSLLLFSACKKDHISDEEIIIHPDPVVIVNASVYGQVLNSSGSPLPNASVRISTEEVFTDQNGVFIFNDVEMKESGELIRAEKDGYFYNAKFVRPQLNKKSIVKLQLIQKTLSGSFTAASGGSISTNGNAKVTFPANAIKTQSGDPYNGNVNVYATWLDPTAQSTLLTMPGDLRGTNQEDQQVQLTTYGMMGVELRDDAGQLLNIANGNTATLEMPVPDDLLTNAPATIPLWYMDEASGYWVEEGTATLQDGKYVGFVSHFSFWNCDVPEDFIDLTGTVMSEGGPVA
;
A
#
# COMPACT_ATOMS: atom_id res chain seq x y z
N MET A 1 -23.70 -54.90 -52.86
CA MET A 1 -24.15 -54.11 -51.67
C MET A 1 -23.02 -53.49 -50.84
N THR A 2 -21.76 -53.91 -50.97
CA THR A 2 -20.63 -53.38 -50.16
C THR A 2 -19.98 -52.10 -50.70
N ARG A 3 -20.04 -51.82 -52.01
CA ARG A 3 -19.51 -50.56 -52.59
C ARG A 3 -20.39 -49.33 -52.29
N LEU A 4 -21.71 -49.49 -52.21
CA LEU A 4 -22.65 -48.40 -51.89
C LEU A 4 -22.52 -47.91 -50.44
N LYS A 5 -22.19 -48.82 -49.51
CA LYS A 5 -21.93 -48.48 -48.10
C LYS A 5 -20.63 -47.68 -47.89
N ARG A 6 -19.59 -47.95 -48.69
CA ARG A 6 -18.32 -47.18 -48.64
C ARG A 6 -18.46 -45.79 -49.23
N LEU A 7 -19.29 -45.62 -50.26
CA LEU A 7 -19.60 -44.30 -50.85
C LEU A 7 -20.41 -43.42 -49.88
N ASN A 8 -21.40 -44.01 -49.19
CA ASN A 8 -22.17 -43.30 -48.16
C ASN A 8 -21.31 -42.93 -46.93
N LEU A 9 -20.32 -43.75 -46.57
CA LEU A 9 -19.40 -43.44 -45.46
C LEU A 9 -18.43 -42.30 -45.81
N LEU A 10 -17.96 -42.24 -47.07
CA LEU A 10 -17.12 -41.15 -47.57
C LEU A 10 -17.89 -39.82 -47.71
N LEU A 11 -19.16 -39.86 -48.11
CA LEU A 11 -20.04 -38.68 -48.14
C LEU A 11 -20.40 -38.16 -46.75
N LEU A 12 -20.56 -39.04 -45.75
CA LEU A 12 -20.80 -38.64 -44.36
C LEU A 12 -19.55 -37.97 -43.74
N PHE A 13 -18.35 -38.44 -44.10
CA PHE A 13 -17.09 -37.87 -43.62
C PHE A 13 -16.76 -36.52 -44.30
N SER A 14 -17.16 -36.32 -45.56
CA SER A 14 -16.99 -35.02 -46.22
C SER A 14 -17.97 -33.96 -45.69
N LEU A 15 -19.17 -34.33 -45.25
CA LEU A 15 -20.11 -33.37 -44.63
C LEU A 15 -19.66 -32.91 -43.23
N LEU A 16 -18.93 -33.75 -42.47
CA LEU A 16 -18.41 -33.39 -41.15
C LEU A 16 -17.20 -32.45 -41.21
N LEU A 17 -16.43 -32.46 -42.30
CA LEU A 17 -15.28 -31.57 -42.50
C LEU A 17 -15.67 -30.11 -42.83
N PHE A 18 -16.91 -29.84 -43.24
CA PHE A 18 -17.41 -28.49 -43.50
C PHE A 18 -18.19 -27.85 -42.33
N SER A 19 -18.42 -28.57 -41.23
CA SER A 19 -19.03 -28.01 -40.01
C SER A 19 -18.03 -27.63 -38.91
N ALA A 20 -16.73 -27.89 -39.10
CA ALA A 20 -15.69 -27.64 -38.09
C ALA A 20 -15.04 -26.24 -38.17
N CYS A 21 -15.49 -25.37 -39.09
CA CYS A 21 -15.04 -23.98 -39.18
C CYS A 21 -16.22 -23.02 -39.02
N LYS A 22 -16.86 -23.03 -37.84
CA LYS A 22 -17.38 -21.76 -37.32
C LYS A 22 -16.17 -21.04 -36.73
N LYS A 23 -15.71 -20.03 -37.44
CA LYS A 23 -14.80 -19.04 -36.85
C LYS A 23 -15.64 -18.37 -35.76
N ASP A 24 -15.33 -18.63 -34.50
CA ASP A 24 -15.93 -17.87 -33.42
C ASP A 24 -15.58 -16.42 -33.68
N HIS A 25 -16.60 -15.63 -34.04
CA HIS A 25 -16.51 -14.20 -33.96
C HIS A 25 -16.47 -13.92 -32.45
N ILE A 26 -15.26 -13.90 -31.90
CA ILE A 26 -15.02 -13.13 -30.68
C ILE A 26 -15.27 -11.70 -31.15
N SER A 27 -16.49 -11.23 -30.95
CA SER A 27 -16.70 -9.80 -30.89
C SER A 27 -15.85 -9.36 -29.71
N ASP A 28 -14.81 -8.60 -30.00
CA ASP A 28 -14.25 -7.65 -29.05
C ASP A 28 -15.38 -6.64 -28.76
N GLU A 29 -16.39 -7.08 -28.01
CA GLU A 29 -17.23 -6.15 -27.28
C GLU A 29 -16.26 -5.53 -26.28
N GLU A 30 -15.86 -4.29 -26.54
CA GLU A 30 -15.29 -3.44 -25.50
C GLU A 30 -16.22 -3.60 -24.29
N ILE A 31 -15.74 -4.28 -23.25
CA ILE A 31 -16.40 -4.27 -21.97
C ILE A 31 -16.28 -2.82 -21.51
N ILE A 32 -17.31 -2.02 -21.78
CA ILE A 32 -17.45 -0.71 -21.18
C ILE A 32 -17.71 -1.00 -19.70
N ILE A 33 -16.63 -1.02 -18.91
CA ILE A 33 -16.71 -1.08 -17.46
C ILE A 33 -17.36 0.24 -17.04
N HIS A 34 -18.66 0.22 -16.81
CA HIS A 34 -19.30 1.30 -16.09
C HIS A 34 -18.77 1.23 -14.65
N PRO A 35 -18.10 2.26 -14.13
CA PRO A 35 -17.70 2.25 -12.73
C PRO A 35 -18.97 2.13 -11.89
N ASP A 36 -18.96 1.20 -10.94
CA ASP A 36 -20.06 1.05 -10.01
C ASP A 36 -20.34 2.39 -9.33
N PRO A 37 -21.63 2.74 -9.12
CA PRO A 37 -21.97 4.01 -8.49
C PRO A 37 -21.35 4.07 -7.10
N VAL A 38 -20.64 5.17 -6.81
CA VAL A 38 -20.09 5.42 -5.47
C VAL A 38 -21.25 5.61 -4.50
N VAL A 39 -21.42 4.66 -3.58
CA VAL A 39 -22.43 4.74 -2.53
C VAL A 39 -21.87 5.52 -1.35
N ILE A 40 -22.57 6.58 -0.96
CA ILE A 40 -22.27 7.39 0.21
C ILE A 40 -23.27 7.05 1.32
N VAL A 41 -22.75 6.82 2.52
CA VAL A 41 -23.54 6.58 3.72
C VAL A 41 -23.17 7.58 4.80
N ASN A 42 -24.17 7.97 5.60
CA ASN A 42 -23.93 8.76 6.81
C ASN A 42 -23.67 7.80 7.98
N ALA A 43 -22.52 7.94 8.64
CA ALA A 43 -22.13 7.10 9.76
C ALA A 43 -21.14 7.81 10.69
N SER A 44 -20.79 7.17 11.81
CA SER A 44 -19.87 7.74 12.80
C SER A 44 -18.62 6.89 12.95
N VAL A 45 -17.49 7.52 13.22
CA VAL A 45 -16.21 6.84 13.45
C VAL A 45 -15.68 7.21 14.83
N TYR A 46 -15.39 6.18 15.62
CA TYR A 46 -14.78 6.30 16.94
C TYR A 46 -13.41 5.66 16.85
N GLY A 47 -12.39 6.30 17.38
CA GLY A 47 -11.08 5.70 17.31
C GLY A 47 -10.11 6.20 18.33
N GLN A 48 -8.94 5.59 18.28
CA GLN A 48 -7.83 5.90 19.16
C GLN A 48 -6.53 5.97 18.36
N VAL A 49 -5.74 6.99 18.65
CA VAL A 49 -4.38 7.15 18.15
C VAL A 49 -3.41 6.83 19.28
N LEU A 50 -2.51 5.90 18.99
CA LEU A 50 -1.49 5.41 19.92
C LEU A 50 -0.11 5.55 19.28
N ASN A 51 0.95 5.49 20.08
CA ASN A 51 2.30 5.25 19.56
C ASN A 51 2.58 3.74 19.43
N SER A 52 3.76 3.39 18.91
CA SER A 52 4.20 1.99 18.75
C SER A 52 4.30 1.19 20.06
N SER A 53 4.33 1.82 21.23
CA SER A 53 4.27 1.12 22.52
C SER A 53 2.85 0.93 23.07
N GLY A 54 1.83 1.35 22.31
CA GLY A 54 0.42 1.29 22.71
C GLY A 54 0.00 2.40 23.68
N SER A 55 0.84 3.42 23.88
CA SER A 55 0.49 4.57 24.72
C SER A 55 -0.34 5.59 23.93
N PRO A 56 -1.36 6.22 24.55
CA PRO A 56 -2.14 7.26 23.91
C PRO A 56 -1.34 8.43 23.37
N LEU A 57 -1.73 8.93 22.19
CA LEU A 57 -1.18 10.14 21.60
C LEU A 57 -2.21 11.27 21.61
N PRO A 58 -2.16 12.20 22.60
CA PRO A 58 -3.03 13.36 22.62
C PRO A 58 -2.63 14.40 21.58
N ASN A 59 -3.60 15.22 21.14
CA ASN A 59 -3.41 16.27 20.15
C ASN A 59 -2.78 15.78 18.83
N ALA A 60 -2.96 14.51 18.48
CA ALA A 60 -2.78 14.07 17.10
C ALA A 60 -3.97 14.58 16.26
N SER A 61 -3.68 15.14 15.09
CA SER A 61 -4.70 15.47 14.09
C SER A 61 -5.21 14.19 13.47
N VAL A 62 -6.52 14.07 13.32
CA VAL A 62 -7.17 12.98 12.60
C VAL A 62 -8.09 13.58 11.57
N ARG A 63 -8.02 13.09 10.33
CA ARG A 63 -8.78 13.58 9.19
C ARG A 63 -9.55 12.46 8.52
N ILE A 64 -10.78 12.77 8.13
CA ILE A 64 -11.63 11.93 7.29
C ILE A 64 -12.38 12.84 6.32
N SER A 65 -12.34 12.54 5.03
CA SER A 65 -12.89 13.42 3.99
C SER A 65 -12.35 14.87 4.15
N THR A 66 -13.22 15.85 4.40
CA THR A 66 -12.86 17.26 4.65
C THR A 66 -12.85 17.63 6.12
N GLU A 67 -13.19 16.70 7.01
CA GLU A 67 -13.28 16.96 8.46
C GLU A 67 -11.96 16.66 9.16
N GLU A 68 -11.68 17.45 10.19
CA GLU A 68 -10.49 17.31 11.04
C GLU A 68 -10.89 17.44 12.51
N VAL A 69 -10.38 16.52 13.33
CA VAL A 69 -10.51 16.57 14.79
C VAL A 69 -9.17 16.29 15.44
N PHE A 70 -9.05 16.61 16.73
CA PHE A 70 -7.87 16.30 17.52
C PHE A 70 -8.20 15.31 18.61
N THR A 71 -7.26 14.42 18.87
CA THR A 71 -7.38 13.42 19.94
C THR A 71 -7.27 14.03 21.34
N ASP A 72 -8.03 13.47 22.28
CA ASP A 72 -8.00 13.85 23.69
C ASP A 72 -6.79 13.27 24.45
N GLN A 73 -6.75 13.43 25.78
CA GLN A 73 -5.68 12.90 26.65
C GLN A 73 -5.52 11.38 26.63
N ASN A 74 -6.57 10.65 26.22
CA ASN A 74 -6.56 9.21 26.06
C ASN A 74 -6.33 8.79 24.60
N GLY A 75 -5.96 9.74 23.74
CA GLY A 75 -5.72 9.48 22.31
C GLY A 75 -7.02 9.25 21.54
N VAL A 76 -8.19 9.53 22.13
CA VAL A 76 -9.50 9.21 21.54
C VAL A 76 -9.96 10.36 20.64
N PHE A 77 -10.56 10.01 19.51
CA PHE A 77 -11.24 10.95 18.62
C PHE A 77 -12.61 10.41 18.20
N ILE A 78 -13.49 11.32 17.80
CA ILE A 78 -14.86 11.00 17.38
C ILE A 78 -15.23 11.88 16.19
N PHE A 79 -15.71 11.24 15.12
CA PHE A 79 -16.45 11.85 14.03
C PHE A 79 -17.90 11.39 14.13
N ASN A 80 -18.85 12.34 14.15
CA ASN A 80 -20.28 12.03 14.24
C ASN A 80 -20.96 12.40 12.93
N ASP A 81 -21.77 11.47 12.42
CA ASP A 81 -22.69 11.67 11.30
C ASP A 81 -22.02 12.25 10.05
N VAL A 82 -20.90 11.64 9.65
CA VAL A 82 -20.09 12.04 8.48
C VAL A 82 -20.49 11.24 7.25
N GLU A 83 -20.51 11.91 6.09
CA GLU A 83 -20.69 11.28 4.79
C GLU A 83 -19.40 10.57 4.36
N MET A 84 -19.50 9.26 4.12
CA MET A 84 -18.36 8.40 3.81
C MET A 84 -18.70 7.41 2.69
N LYS A 85 -17.70 7.04 1.90
CA LYS A 85 -17.80 5.98 0.89
C LYS A 85 -18.04 4.63 1.56
N GLU A 86 -19.14 3.95 1.20
CA GLU A 86 -19.50 2.63 1.74
C GLU A 86 -18.41 1.57 1.45
N SER A 87 -17.75 1.68 0.29
CA SER A 87 -16.63 0.82 -0.11
C SER A 87 -15.37 0.98 0.76
N GLY A 88 -15.29 2.07 1.52
CA GLY A 88 -14.18 2.37 2.42
C GLY A 88 -13.80 3.85 2.35
N GLU A 89 -13.70 4.48 3.52
CA GLU A 89 -13.20 5.84 3.66
C GLU A 89 -11.82 5.83 4.33
N LEU A 90 -10.89 6.64 3.80
CA LEU A 90 -9.56 6.77 4.37
C LEU A 90 -9.62 7.69 5.59
N ILE A 91 -9.14 7.18 6.72
CA ILE A 91 -8.87 7.97 7.91
C ILE A 91 -7.37 8.11 8.10
N ARG A 92 -6.88 9.34 8.25
CA ARG A 92 -5.46 9.66 8.39
C ARG A 92 -5.20 10.31 9.75
N ALA A 93 -4.16 9.87 10.45
CA ALA A 93 -3.69 10.49 11.67
C ALA A 93 -2.25 11.00 11.53
N GLU A 94 -2.02 12.21 12.02
CA GLU A 94 -0.74 12.90 11.96
C GLU A 94 -0.38 13.52 13.31
N LYS A 95 0.92 13.51 13.62
CA LYS A 95 1.47 14.17 14.79
C LYS A 95 2.92 14.56 14.53
N ASP A 96 3.29 15.78 14.89
CA ASP A 96 4.68 16.24 14.80
C ASP A 96 5.63 15.28 15.54
N GLY A 97 6.73 14.93 14.87
CA GLY A 97 7.70 13.96 15.38
C GLY A 97 7.32 12.49 15.14
N TYR A 98 6.23 12.20 14.42
CA TYR A 98 5.81 10.86 14.06
C TYR A 98 5.65 10.73 12.53
N PHE A 99 5.80 9.51 12.02
CA PHE A 99 5.26 9.15 10.71
C PHE A 99 3.74 9.13 10.81
N TYR A 100 3.07 9.60 9.75
CA TYR A 100 1.62 9.47 9.67
C TYR A 100 1.22 8.00 9.62
N ASN A 101 -0.04 7.73 9.94
CA ASN A 101 -0.67 6.45 9.63
C ASN A 101 -2.03 6.73 9.02
N ALA A 102 -2.46 5.86 8.12
CA ALA A 102 -3.79 5.90 7.53
C ALA A 102 -4.41 4.50 7.51
N LYS A 103 -5.73 4.41 7.62
CA LYS A 103 -6.50 3.16 7.62
C LYS A 103 -7.77 3.36 6.81
N PHE A 104 -8.30 2.30 6.24
CA PHE A 104 -9.66 2.32 5.69
C PHE A 104 -10.67 1.91 6.76
N VAL A 105 -11.77 2.65 6.81
CA VAL A 105 -12.95 2.30 7.59
C VAL A 105 -14.07 2.01 6.61
N ARG A 106 -14.75 0.86 6.74
CA ARG A 106 -15.93 0.52 5.93
C ARG A 106 -17.20 0.93 6.71
N PRO A 107 -17.79 2.11 6.44
CA PRO A 107 -18.94 2.59 7.20
C PRO A 107 -20.20 1.79 6.85
N GLN A 108 -21.15 1.78 7.78
CA GLN A 108 -22.51 1.28 7.55
C GLN A 108 -23.49 2.37 7.97
N LEU A 109 -24.54 2.59 7.17
CA LEU A 109 -25.53 3.64 7.40
C LEU A 109 -26.03 3.65 8.86
N ASN A 110 -25.94 4.81 9.50
CA ASN A 110 -26.35 5.07 10.90
C ASN A 110 -25.66 4.17 11.94
N LYS A 111 -24.51 3.58 11.62
CA LYS A 111 -23.71 2.77 12.56
C LYS A 111 -22.39 3.45 12.92
N LYS A 112 -21.75 2.86 13.93
CA LYS A 112 -20.43 3.27 14.42
C LYS A 112 -19.39 2.30 13.93
N SER A 113 -18.31 2.84 13.36
CA SER A 113 -17.10 2.09 13.06
C SER A 113 -16.03 2.38 14.09
N ILE A 114 -15.22 1.39 14.45
CA ILE A 114 -14.12 1.52 15.39
C ILE A 114 -12.80 1.34 14.64
N VAL A 115 -11.85 2.24 14.87
CA VAL A 115 -10.52 2.17 14.26
C VAL A 115 -9.42 2.52 15.27
N LYS A 116 -8.27 1.87 15.13
CA LYS A 116 -7.06 2.18 15.88
C LYS A 116 -5.94 2.51 14.90
N LEU A 117 -5.22 3.60 15.18
CA LEU A 117 -4.05 4.01 14.41
C LEU A 117 -2.83 4.03 15.34
N GLN A 118 -1.74 3.39 14.94
CA GLN A 118 -0.48 3.42 15.68
C GLN A 118 0.58 4.18 14.90
N LEU A 119 1.05 5.29 15.45
CA LEU A 119 2.05 6.13 14.80
C LEU A 119 3.44 5.75 15.28
N ILE A 120 4.38 5.71 14.34
CA ILE A 120 5.79 5.42 14.61
C ILE A 120 6.51 6.74 14.90
N GLN A 121 7.17 6.84 16.04
CA GLN A 121 7.98 8.02 16.36
C GLN A 121 9.18 8.10 15.42
N LYS A 122 9.40 9.27 14.83
CA LYS A 122 10.58 9.54 14.01
C LYS A 122 11.82 9.57 14.89
N THR A 123 12.76 8.69 14.58
CA THR A 123 14.10 8.68 15.16
C THR A 123 15.09 9.01 14.06
N LEU A 124 16.01 9.94 14.30
CA LEU A 124 17.04 10.30 13.33
C LEU A 124 17.94 9.09 13.10
N SER A 125 17.91 8.51 11.90
CA SER A 125 18.74 7.38 11.51
C SER A 125 20.16 7.85 11.15
N GLY A 126 20.29 9.08 10.65
CA GLY A 126 21.57 9.73 10.37
C GLY A 126 21.41 10.97 9.50
N SER A 127 22.52 11.56 9.09
CA SER A 127 22.52 12.72 8.19
C SER A 127 23.67 12.67 7.18
N PHE A 128 23.54 13.42 6.09
CA PHE A 128 24.57 13.58 5.07
C PHE A 128 24.48 14.95 4.40
N THR A 129 25.55 15.39 3.73
CA THR A 129 25.51 16.59 2.89
C THR A 129 25.01 16.23 1.50
N ALA A 130 23.98 16.93 1.00
CA ALA A 130 23.34 16.61 -0.28
C ALA A 130 24.33 16.59 -1.47
N ALA A 131 25.37 17.43 -1.45
CA ALA A 131 26.42 17.45 -2.47
C ALA A 131 27.27 16.17 -2.54
N SER A 132 27.33 15.38 -1.47
CA SER A 132 28.12 14.14 -1.41
C SER A 132 27.27 12.88 -1.51
N GLY A 133 25.97 12.97 -1.19
CA GLY A 133 25.15 11.78 -0.98
C GLY A 133 25.51 11.08 0.34
N GLY A 134 24.98 9.88 0.56
CA GLY A 134 25.20 9.16 1.81
C GLY A 134 24.52 7.80 1.88
N SER A 135 24.93 6.98 2.83
CA SER A 135 24.29 5.70 3.13
C SER A 135 23.89 5.67 4.60
N ILE A 136 22.60 5.54 4.87
CA ILE A 136 22.03 5.56 6.23
C ILE A 136 21.40 4.21 6.52
N SER A 137 21.84 3.57 7.60
CA SER A 137 21.22 2.34 8.10
C SER A 137 20.15 2.68 9.14
N THR A 138 19.12 1.84 9.22
CA THR A 138 18.08 1.91 10.25
C THR A 138 17.88 0.55 10.93
N ASN A 139 16.80 0.38 11.68
CA ASN A 139 16.45 -0.86 12.35
C ASN A 139 16.35 -2.04 11.35
N GLY A 140 16.54 -3.26 11.86
CA GLY A 140 16.47 -4.49 11.06
C GLY A 140 17.65 -4.73 10.11
N ASN A 141 18.67 -3.87 10.10
CA ASN A 141 19.73 -3.83 9.07
C ASN A 141 19.25 -3.36 7.69
N ALA A 142 18.10 -2.67 7.66
CA ALA A 142 17.63 -1.99 6.47
C ALA A 142 18.43 -0.71 6.23
N LYS A 143 18.54 -0.29 4.96
CA LYS A 143 19.42 0.81 4.56
C LYS A 143 18.84 1.60 3.39
N VAL A 144 19.10 2.90 3.39
CA VAL A 144 18.84 3.79 2.26
C VAL A 144 20.15 4.46 1.81
N THR A 145 20.38 4.51 0.51
CA THR A 145 21.57 5.14 -0.09
C THR A 145 21.17 6.20 -1.10
N PHE A 146 21.82 7.36 -1.02
CA PHE A 146 21.55 8.54 -1.82
C PHE A 146 22.76 8.88 -2.69
N PRO A 147 22.57 9.14 -4.00
CA PRO A 147 23.64 9.71 -4.82
C PRO A 147 23.94 11.16 -4.44
N ALA A 148 25.11 11.63 -4.87
CA ALA A 148 25.49 13.04 -4.78
C ALA A 148 24.56 13.92 -5.62
N ASN A 149 24.23 15.11 -5.11
CA ASN A 149 23.40 16.12 -5.79
C ASN A 149 22.00 15.63 -6.17
N ALA A 150 21.45 14.69 -5.40
CA ALA A 150 20.19 14.01 -5.72
C ALA A 150 18.99 14.51 -4.89
N ILE A 151 19.11 15.62 -4.17
CA ILE A 151 18.07 16.11 -3.24
C ILE A 151 17.47 17.42 -3.73
N LYS A 152 16.15 17.56 -3.59
CA LYS A 152 15.38 18.77 -3.87
C LYS A 152 14.56 19.20 -2.65
N THR A 153 14.22 20.48 -2.60
CA THR A 153 13.21 21.03 -1.69
C THR A 153 11.80 20.64 -2.15
N GLN A 154 10.80 20.90 -1.30
CA GLN A 154 9.39 20.70 -1.65
C GLN A 154 8.92 21.60 -2.82
N SER A 155 9.55 22.75 -3.06
CA SER A 155 9.29 23.60 -4.24
C SER A 155 9.86 23.02 -5.54
N GLY A 156 10.71 22.00 -5.46
CA GLY A 156 11.36 21.37 -6.60
C GLY A 156 12.79 21.85 -6.86
N ASP A 157 13.28 22.83 -6.10
CA ASP A 157 14.60 23.41 -6.29
C ASP A 157 15.71 22.47 -5.79
N PRO A 158 16.89 22.42 -6.45
CA PRO A 158 18.03 21.66 -5.95
C PRO A 158 18.43 22.07 -4.54
N TYR A 159 18.70 21.08 -3.69
CA TYR A 159 19.11 21.29 -2.30
C TYR A 159 20.55 20.81 -2.09
N ASN A 160 21.39 21.67 -1.50
CA ASN A 160 22.82 21.41 -1.29
C ASN A 160 23.25 21.38 0.19
N GLY A 161 22.30 21.53 1.12
CA GLY A 161 22.59 21.59 2.55
C GLY A 161 22.71 20.21 3.22
N ASN A 162 22.59 20.20 4.55
CA ASN A 162 22.54 18.98 5.35
C ASN A 162 21.16 18.34 5.28
N VAL A 163 21.13 17.02 5.14
CA VAL A 163 19.91 16.20 5.01
C VAL A 163 19.82 15.28 6.21
N ASN A 164 18.81 15.49 7.04
CA ASN A 164 18.47 14.64 8.17
C ASN A 164 17.52 13.53 7.69
N VAL A 165 17.88 12.27 7.93
CA VAL A 165 17.15 11.10 7.45
C VAL A 165 16.48 10.40 8.61
N TYR A 166 15.15 10.34 8.55
CA TYR A 166 14.33 9.54 9.44
C TYR A 166 13.86 8.33 8.65
N ALA A 167 14.37 7.14 8.98
CA ALA A 167 14.00 5.91 8.31
C ALA A 167 13.56 4.86 9.32
N THR A 168 12.57 4.05 8.96
CA THR A 168 12.14 2.91 9.78
C THR A 168 11.74 1.76 8.87
N TRP A 169 12.24 0.57 9.18
CA TRP A 169 11.81 -0.67 8.55
C TRP A 169 10.73 -1.35 9.39
N LEU A 170 9.68 -1.83 8.74
CA LEU A 170 8.61 -2.59 9.36
C LEU A 170 8.78 -4.06 8.97
N ASP A 171 9.00 -4.88 9.99
CA ASP A 171 9.18 -6.32 9.84
C ASP A 171 7.87 -6.99 9.40
N PRO A 172 7.81 -7.66 8.25
CA PRO A 172 6.58 -8.28 7.76
C PRO A 172 6.07 -9.42 8.67
N THR A 173 6.91 -9.96 9.55
CA THR A 173 6.55 -11.03 10.49
C THR A 173 6.03 -10.48 11.84
N ALA A 174 6.24 -9.19 12.11
CA ALA A 174 5.83 -8.59 13.37
C ALA A 174 4.32 -8.28 13.38
N GLN A 175 3.61 -8.77 14.39
CA GLN A 175 2.17 -8.50 14.55
C GLN A 175 1.85 -6.99 14.61
N SER A 176 2.77 -6.19 15.14
CA SER A 176 2.64 -4.73 15.20
C SER A 176 2.60 -4.07 13.82
N THR A 177 3.18 -4.69 12.79
CA THR A 177 3.28 -4.10 11.45
C THR A 177 1.91 -3.81 10.88
N LEU A 178 0.92 -4.68 11.07
CA LEU A 178 -0.46 -4.45 10.62
C LEU A 178 -1.09 -3.19 11.25
N LEU A 179 -0.68 -2.83 12.47
CA LEU A 179 -1.18 -1.66 13.18
C LEU A 179 -0.43 -0.39 12.79
N THR A 180 0.88 -0.49 12.53
CA THR A 180 1.76 0.66 12.30
C THR A 180 2.00 0.99 10.83
N MET A 181 1.81 0.06 9.91
CA MET A 181 1.89 0.31 8.47
C MET A 181 0.76 1.25 8.05
N PRO A 182 0.94 2.14 7.06
CA PRO A 182 -0.18 2.88 6.46
C PRO A 182 -1.00 1.97 5.52
N GLY A 183 -2.28 2.33 5.34
CA GLY A 183 -3.22 1.57 4.51
C GLY A 183 -3.56 0.20 5.11
N ASP A 184 -4.01 -0.71 4.25
CA ASP A 184 -4.37 -2.09 4.56
C ASP A 184 -3.93 -3.07 3.47
N LEU A 185 -2.80 -2.75 2.81
CA LEU A 185 -2.17 -3.56 1.76
C LEU A 185 -3.01 -3.73 0.48
N ARG A 186 -4.05 -2.90 0.28
CA ARG A 186 -4.68 -2.77 -1.04
C ARG A 186 -3.78 -1.97 -1.97
N GLY A 187 -3.59 -2.48 -3.18
CA GLY A 187 -2.74 -1.84 -4.17
C GLY A 187 -3.37 -1.73 -5.55
N THR A 188 -2.75 -0.90 -6.37
CA THR A 188 -3.04 -0.72 -7.79
C THR A 188 -1.78 -1.05 -8.58
N ASN A 189 -1.85 -2.10 -9.39
CA ASN A 189 -0.71 -2.57 -10.19
C ASN A 189 -0.49 -1.69 -11.44
N GLN A 190 0.55 -1.98 -12.23
CA GLN A 190 0.85 -1.22 -13.46
C GLN A 190 -0.21 -1.32 -14.57
N GLU A 191 -1.15 -2.26 -14.45
CA GLU A 191 -2.29 -2.43 -15.37
C GLU A 191 -3.57 -1.75 -14.85
N ASP A 192 -3.45 -0.89 -13.82
CA ASP A 192 -4.54 -0.22 -13.12
C ASP A 192 -5.55 -1.19 -12.46
N GLN A 193 -5.13 -2.43 -12.18
CA GLN A 193 -5.94 -3.44 -11.50
C GLN A 193 -5.75 -3.36 -9.99
N GLN A 194 -6.84 -3.53 -9.25
CA GLN A 194 -6.78 -3.68 -7.80
C GLN A 194 -6.23 -5.06 -7.44
N VAL A 195 -5.33 -5.09 -6.46
CA VAL A 195 -4.72 -6.30 -5.90
C VAL A 195 -4.64 -6.20 -4.39
N GLN A 196 -4.50 -7.34 -3.73
CA GLN A 196 -4.12 -7.39 -2.32
C GLN A 196 -2.65 -7.78 -2.22
N LEU A 197 -1.89 -7.09 -1.38
CA LEU A 197 -0.46 -7.31 -1.28
C LEU A 197 -0.09 -8.26 -0.14
N THR A 198 0.85 -9.16 -0.42
CA THR A 198 1.56 -9.96 0.59
C THR A 198 2.96 -9.40 0.79
N THR A 199 3.23 -8.89 1.99
CA THR A 199 4.46 -8.13 2.25
C THR A 199 5.67 -8.98 2.63
N TYR A 200 6.82 -8.62 2.05
CA TYR A 200 8.14 -9.09 2.47
C TYR A 200 8.96 -8.02 3.20
N GLY A 201 8.35 -6.86 3.47
CA GLY A 201 8.94 -5.81 4.28
C GLY A 201 8.74 -4.43 3.67
N MET A 202 8.57 -3.46 4.57
CA MET A 202 8.25 -2.08 4.24
C MET A 202 9.27 -1.13 4.86
N MET A 203 9.53 0.00 4.21
CA MET A 203 10.35 1.07 4.76
C MET A 203 9.65 2.43 4.61
N GLY A 204 9.52 3.15 5.72
CA GLY A 204 9.20 4.57 5.71
C GLY A 204 10.49 5.39 5.72
N VAL A 205 10.61 6.37 4.83
CA VAL A 205 11.74 7.31 4.80
C VAL A 205 11.22 8.73 4.70
N GLU A 206 11.72 9.63 5.54
CA GLU A 206 11.44 11.05 5.48
C GLU A 206 12.75 11.85 5.57
N LEU A 207 12.91 12.82 4.67
CA LEU A 207 14.07 13.71 4.64
C LEU A 207 13.68 15.09 5.14
N ARG A 208 14.52 15.70 5.97
CA ARG A 208 14.37 17.08 6.40
C ARG A 208 15.68 17.85 6.36
N ASP A 209 15.61 19.16 6.14
CA ASP A 209 16.74 20.04 6.39
C ASP A 209 16.89 20.35 7.91
N ASP A 210 17.86 21.20 8.26
CA ASP A 210 18.10 21.62 9.64
C ASP A 210 17.02 22.57 10.20
N ALA A 211 16.22 23.19 9.33
CA ALA A 211 15.04 23.98 9.72
C ALA A 211 13.78 23.11 9.88
N GLY A 212 13.88 21.79 9.62
CA GLY A 212 12.78 20.85 9.67
C GLY A 212 11.88 20.87 8.44
N GLN A 213 12.27 21.53 7.35
CA GLN A 213 11.51 21.53 6.09
C GLN A 213 11.70 20.20 5.36
N LEU A 214 10.63 19.72 4.72
CA LEU A 214 10.65 18.47 3.97
C LEU A 214 11.53 18.58 2.72
N LEU A 215 12.29 17.52 2.47
CA LEU A 215 13.12 17.33 1.29
C LEU A 215 12.69 16.05 0.57
N ASN A 216 13.05 15.91 -0.71
CA ASN A 216 12.78 14.71 -1.49
C ASN A 216 13.89 14.45 -2.53
N ILE A 217 13.82 13.35 -3.26
CA ILE A 217 14.74 13.05 -4.36
C ILE A 217 14.48 13.98 -5.55
N ALA A 218 15.56 14.53 -6.10
CA ALA A 218 15.55 15.36 -7.29
C ALA A 218 15.08 14.56 -8.51
N ASN A 219 14.27 15.18 -9.37
CA ASN A 219 13.72 14.51 -10.56
C ASN A 219 14.84 13.88 -11.41
N GLY A 220 14.63 12.65 -11.88
CA GLY A 220 15.61 11.90 -12.67
C GLY A 220 16.72 11.23 -11.84
N ASN A 221 16.73 11.39 -10.52
CA ASN A 221 17.58 10.62 -9.62
C ASN A 221 16.76 9.55 -8.89
N THR A 222 17.44 8.57 -8.33
CA THR A 222 16.86 7.55 -7.46
C THR A 222 17.71 7.35 -6.20
N ALA A 223 17.08 6.95 -5.11
CA ALA A 223 17.75 6.37 -3.96
C ALA A 223 17.69 4.84 -4.03
N THR A 224 18.65 4.16 -3.42
CA THR A 224 18.62 2.70 -3.28
C THR A 224 18.07 2.34 -1.91
N LEU A 225 17.03 1.51 -1.86
CA LEU A 225 16.54 0.86 -0.66
C LEU A 225 17.07 -0.56 -0.57
N GLU A 226 17.52 -0.95 0.62
CA GLU A 226 17.85 -2.33 0.99
C GLU A 226 16.95 -2.73 2.16
N MET A 227 16.02 -3.65 1.92
CA MET A 227 15.10 -4.17 2.94
C MET A 227 15.42 -5.63 3.25
N PRO A 228 15.73 -5.98 4.51
CA PRO A 228 16.00 -7.36 4.90
C PRO A 228 14.76 -8.22 4.74
N VAL A 229 14.95 -9.45 4.29
CA VAL A 229 13.91 -10.49 4.27
C VAL A 229 14.13 -11.39 5.49
N PRO A 230 13.16 -11.51 6.41
CA PRO A 230 13.27 -12.41 7.55
C PRO A 230 13.54 -13.86 7.12
N ASP A 231 14.33 -14.60 7.92
CA ASP A 231 14.75 -15.97 7.60
C ASP A 231 13.57 -16.91 7.30
N ASP A 232 12.47 -16.75 8.04
CA ASP A 232 11.24 -17.54 7.88
C ASP A 232 10.55 -17.32 6.52
N LEU A 233 10.83 -16.20 5.85
CA LEU A 233 10.26 -15.85 4.54
C LEU A 233 11.23 -16.14 3.37
N LEU A 234 12.54 -16.27 3.64
CA LEU A 234 13.57 -16.40 2.58
C LEU A 234 13.33 -17.57 1.63
N THR A 235 12.79 -18.68 2.13
CA THR A 235 12.55 -19.88 1.29
C THR A 235 11.50 -19.62 0.20
N ASN A 236 10.53 -18.75 0.47
CA ASN A 236 9.44 -18.41 -0.46
C ASN A 236 9.65 -17.06 -1.16
N ALA A 237 10.70 -16.32 -0.79
CA ALA A 237 11.01 -15.02 -1.33
C ALA A 237 11.39 -15.11 -2.82
N PRO A 238 10.66 -14.46 -3.74
CA PRO A 238 11.03 -14.45 -5.16
C PRO A 238 12.37 -13.75 -5.40
N ALA A 239 13.08 -14.13 -6.47
CA ALA A 239 14.35 -13.49 -6.84
C ALA A 239 14.19 -12.01 -7.21
N THR A 240 13.04 -11.65 -7.77
CA THR A 240 12.64 -10.28 -8.11
C THR A 240 11.23 -10.02 -7.60
N ILE A 241 10.98 -8.84 -7.05
CA ILE A 241 9.69 -8.47 -6.47
C ILE A 241 9.29 -7.06 -6.91
N PRO A 242 8.01 -6.78 -7.18
CA PRO A 242 7.54 -5.42 -7.42
C PRO A 242 7.75 -4.53 -6.19
N LEU A 243 8.02 -3.26 -6.45
CA LEU A 243 8.04 -2.23 -5.43
C LEU A 243 6.74 -1.45 -5.45
N TRP A 244 6.26 -1.08 -4.27
CA TRP A 244 4.99 -0.36 -4.12
C TRP A 244 5.19 0.85 -3.22
N TYR A 245 4.75 2.02 -3.65
CA TYR A 245 4.74 3.22 -2.81
C TYR A 245 3.35 3.49 -2.26
N MET A 246 3.27 3.99 -1.03
CA MET A 246 2.00 4.47 -0.48
C MET A 246 1.65 5.81 -1.12
N ASP A 247 0.56 5.85 -1.90
CA ASP A 247 -0.06 7.09 -2.33
C ASP A 247 -0.86 7.69 -1.18
N GLU A 248 -0.35 8.77 -0.62
CA GLU A 248 -0.90 9.39 0.60
C GLU A 248 -2.29 9.99 0.43
N ALA A 249 -2.68 10.29 -0.82
CA ALA A 249 -3.97 10.87 -1.15
C ALA A 249 -5.08 9.81 -1.17
N SER A 250 -4.83 8.69 -1.84
CA SER A 250 -5.80 7.59 -1.94
C SER A 250 -5.72 6.60 -0.78
N GLY A 251 -4.54 6.44 -0.16
CA GLY A 251 -4.25 5.38 0.81
C GLY A 251 -3.94 4.02 0.19
N TYR A 252 -3.80 3.94 -1.14
CA TYR A 252 -3.47 2.73 -1.88
C TYR A 252 -1.96 2.62 -2.08
N TRP A 253 -1.49 1.38 -2.13
CA TRP A 253 -0.14 1.06 -2.58
C TRP A 253 -0.09 1.05 -4.11
N VAL A 254 0.76 1.85 -4.73
CA VAL A 254 0.86 1.92 -6.19
C VAL A 254 2.17 1.29 -6.63
N GLU A 255 2.09 0.38 -7.61
CA GLU A 255 3.27 -0.31 -8.13
C GLU A 255 4.20 0.65 -8.90
N GLU A 256 5.46 0.75 -8.48
CA GLU A 256 6.49 1.49 -9.19
C GLU A 256 7.85 0.80 -9.03
N GLY A 257 8.37 0.23 -10.12
CA GLY A 257 9.69 -0.36 -10.14
C GLY A 257 9.74 -1.76 -9.51
N THR A 258 10.97 -2.25 -9.29
CA THR A 258 11.23 -3.61 -8.80
C THR A 258 12.45 -3.63 -7.89
N ALA A 259 12.54 -4.66 -7.05
CA ALA A 259 13.70 -4.99 -6.25
C ALA A 259 14.19 -6.41 -6.54
N THR A 260 15.48 -6.65 -6.34
CA THR A 260 16.12 -7.97 -6.52
C THR A 260 16.62 -8.48 -5.17
N LEU A 261 16.39 -9.77 -4.89
CA LEU A 261 16.91 -10.42 -3.69
C LEU A 261 18.41 -10.64 -3.82
N GLN A 262 19.18 -10.02 -2.93
CA GLN A 262 20.64 -10.09 -2.87
C GLN A 262 21.07 -10.18 -1.41
N ASP A 263 21.82 -11.22 -1.06
CA ASP A 263 22.36 -11.44 0.30
C ASP A 263 21.29 -11.30 1.42
N GLY A 264 20.11 -11.86 1.19
CA GLY A 264 19.00 -11.84 2.15
C GLY A 264 18.25 -10.50 2.25
N LYS A 265 18.48 -9.58 1.30
CA LYS A 265 17.77 -8.30 1.22
C LYS A 265 17.17 -8.06 -0.16
N TYR A 266 16.00 -7.46 -0.22
CA TYR A 266 15.52 -6.84 -1.44
C TYR A 266 16.22 -5.51 -1.65
N VAL A 267 16.86 -5.36 -2.81
CA VAL A 267 17.57 -4.15 -3.23
C VAL A 267 16.87 -3.54 -4.44
N GLY A 268 16.39 -2.31 -4.30
CA GLY A 268 15.62 -1.63 -5.34
C GLY A 268 15.84 -0.12 -5.36
N PHE A 269 15.35 0.54 -6.40
CA PHE A 269 15.55 1.97 -6.64
C PHE A 269 14.23 2.73 -6.57
N VAL A 270 14.21 3.85 -5.85
CA VAL A 270 13.00 4.67 -5.64
C VAL A 270 13.22 6.11 -6.05
N SER A 271 12.23 6.71 -6.70
CA SER A 271 12.33 8.06 -7.30
C SER A 271 11.79 9.18 -6.40
N HIS A 272 11.11 8.80 -5.32
CA HIS A 272 10.55 9.69 -4.31
C HIS A 272 10.41 8.96 -2.96
N PHE A 273 10.12 9.70 -1.90
CA PHE A 273 9.83 9.13 -0.59
C PHE A 273 8.38 9.27 -0.15
N SER A 274 7.84 8.12 0.27
CA SER A 274 6.72 7.93 1.17
C SER A 274 7.04 6.67 1.98
N PHE A 275 6.08 5.78 2.20
CA PHE A 275 6.40 4.39 2.53
C PHE A 275 6.57 3.57 1.25
N TRP A 276 7.54 2.68 1.25
CA TRP A 276 7.81 1.73 0.17
C TRP A 276 7.72 0.30 0.67
N ASN A 277 7.24 -0.61 -0.19
CA ASN A 277 6.99 -1.99 0.16
C ASN A 277 7.57 -2.94 -0.91
N CYS A 278 8.08 -4.09 -0.48
CA CYS A 278 8.47 -5.21 -1.35
C CYS A 278 7.42 -6.31 -1.25
N ASP A 279 6.46 -6.32 -2.18
CA ASP A 279 5.27 -7.16 -2.04
C ASP A 279 4.95 -7.96 -3.30
N VAL A 280 4.43 -9.16 -3.07
CA VAL A 280 3.83 -9.98 -4.12
C VAL A 280 2.34 -9.62 -4.22
N PRO A 281 1.84 -9.23 -5.41
CA PRO A 281 0.42 -9.01 -5.61
C PRO A 281 -0.32 -10.36 -5.67
N GLU A 282 -1.48 -10.40 -5.02
CA GLU A 282 -2.37 -11.55 -4.98
C GLU A 282 -3.79 -11.14 -5.38
N ASP A 283 -4.53 -12.10 -5.92
CA ASP A 283 -5.97 -11.95 -6.13
C ASP A 283 -6.70 -11.84 -4.78
N PHE A 284 -7.83 -11.12 -4.77
CA PHE A 284 -8.65 -10.98 -3.57
C PHE A 284 -10.12 -11.18 -3.84
N ILE A 285 -10.86 -11.42 -2.76
CA ILE A 285 -12.32 -11.43 -2.75
C ILE A 285 -12.82 -10.54 -1.62
N ASP A 286 -13.96 -9.88 -1.81
CA ASP A 286 -14.66 -9.24 -0.70
C ASP A 286 -15.44 -10.30 0.11
N LEU A 287 -15.05 -10.48 1.37
CA LEU A 287 -15.76 -11.35 2.30
C LEU A 287 -16.50 -10.52 3.35
N THR A 288 -17.81 -10.72 3.46
CA THR A 288 -18.64 -10.11 4.53
C THR A 288 -19.32 -11.21 5.32
N GLY A 289 -19.35 -11.07 6.65
CA GLY A 289 -19.96 -12.04 7.56
C GLY A 289 -20.28 -11.45 8.92
N THR A 290 -20.99 -12.20 9.75
CA THR A 290 -21.28 -11.86 11.15
C THR A 290 -20.80 -12.99 12.04
N VAL A 291 -19.98 -12.68 13.04
CA VAL A 291 -19.54 -13.67 14.02
C VAL A 291 -20.64 -13.83 15.07
N MET A 292 -21.09 -15.07 15.29
CA MET A 292 -22.16 -15.40 16.23
C MET A 292 -21.58 -16.09 17.46
N SER A 293 -22.02 -15.68 18.65
CA SER A 293 -21.88 -16.41 19.91
C SER A 293 -23.20 -17.08 20.30
N GLU A 294 -23.22 -17.93 21.33
CA GLU A 294 -24.47 -18.51 21.87
C GLU A 294 -25.52 -17.44 22.25
N GLY A 295 -25.07 -16.22 22.58
CA GLY A 295 -25.93 -15.08 22.92
C GLY A 295 -26.32 -14.18 21.74
N GLY A 296 -25.94 -14.52 20.51
CA GLY A 296 -26.15 -13.69 19.31
C GLY A 296 -24.85 -13.09 18.75
N PRO A 297 -24.95 -12.10 17.83
CA PRO A 297 -23.79 -11.50 17.18
C PRO A 297 -22.78 -10.95 18.19
N VAL A 298 -21.49 -11.21 17.95
CA VAL A 298 -20.39 -10.57 18.69
C VAL A 298 -20.25 -9.14 18.16
N ALA A 299 -20.36 -8.16 19.08
CA ALA A 299 -20.22 -6.73 18.78
C ALA A 299 -18.76 -6.28 18.79
#